data_AF-A0AAD4BDM6-F1
#
_entry.id   AF-A0AAD4BDM6-F1
#
_cell.length_a   1.000
_cell.length_b   1.000
_cell.length_c   1.000
_cell.angle_alpha   90.00
_cell.angle_beta   90.00
_cell.angle_gamma   90.00
#
_symmetry.space_group_name_H-M   'P 1'
#
loop_
_entity.id
_entity.type
_entity.pdbx_description
1 polymer ?
#
loop_
_entity_poly.entity_id
_entity_poly.type
_entity_poly.pdbx_seq_one_letter_code
_entity_poly.pdbx_strand_id
1 'polypeptide(L)'
;MSTPATSSTNSGHSPAVPVSNTNDRVQDTVSREKRRIRELEEELEQLCSTKEARRSNTASTVNKGHTFRRVVSLFHSPTDLVREYDRWASIADDGLDDEDDPNGPFPHSPIHDQLYRGFQEFIKFFPWIQPKLTRCELGELEIIFKDLRKGGDGAQGDEASTLKREVVTWLSELYSPINPPISPSIKSDRGLENGVTGCLLCPIEYDWNDTEVRKNVCERHPQFLVTEDSWPRFLYDTEYRFDPDNIEMGLFKSTLLLKVIPSGFVNAY
;
A
#
# COMPACT_ATOMS: atom_id res chain seq x y z
N MET A 1 57.08 -57.24 19.75
CA MET A 1 55.91 -57.30 18.84
C MET A 1 55.04 -56.09 19.11
N SER A 2 55.05 -55.08 18.24
CA SER A 2 54.04 -54.02 18.17
C SER A 2 54.13 -53.37 16.79
N THR A 3 52.96 -53.25 16.18
CA THR A 3 52.64 -53.01 14.77
C THR A 3 52.72 -51.53 14.35
N PRO A 4 52.79 -51.25 13.03
CA PRO A 4 52.90 -49.90 12.49
C PRO A 4 51.55 -49.21 12.23
N ALA A 5 51.68 -47.92 11.91
CA ALA A 5 50.64 -46.93 11.68
C ALA A 5 49.67 -47.23 10.51
N THR A 6 48.44 -46.73 10.65
CA THR A 6 47.50 -46.48 9.55
C THR A 6 46.93 -45.07 9.67
N SER A 7 47.29 -44.24 8.70
CA SER A 7 46.68 -42.95 8.36
C SER A 7 45.34 -43.16 7.66
N SER A 8 44.27 -42.53 8.16
CA SER A 8 43.00 -42.42 7.42
C SER A 8 42.58 -40.96 7.34
N THR A 9 42.44 -40.52 6.09
CA THR A 9 42.04 -39.22 5.59
C THR A 9 40.63 -38.81 6.05
N ASN A 10 40.53 -37.58 6.53
CA ASN A 10 39.30 -36.89 6.90
C ASN A 10 38.66 -36.28 5.64
N SER A 11 37.59 -36.87 5.11
CA SER A 11 36.80 -36.30 4.01
C SER A 11 35.68 -35.41 4.56
N GLY A 12 35.75 -34.12 4.23
CA GLY A 12 34.80 -33.11 4.63
C GLY A 12 33.36 -33.44 4.23
N HIS A 13 32.46 -33.29 5.20
CA HIS A 13 31.03 -33.38 5.03
C HIS A 13 30.53 -31.97 4.64
N SER A 14 30.24 -31.75 3.35
CA SER A 14 29.46 -30.57 2.92
C SER A 14 27.99 -30.77 3.31
N PRO A 15 27.30 -29.75 3.84
CA PRO A 15 25.90 -29.86 4.20
C PRO A 15 25.04 -29.97 2.93
N ALA A 16 24.23 -31.02 2.86
CA ALA A 16 23.27 -31.25 1.79
C ALA A 16 22.22 -30.12 1.75
N VAL A 17 22.04 -29.54 0.57
CA VAL A 17 20.92 -28.65 0.23
C VAL A 17 19.63 -29.49 0.26
N PRO A 18 18.52 -29.02 0.88
CA PRO A 18 17.30 -29.80 0.94
C PRO A 18 16.65 -29.86 -0.45
N VAL A 19 16.54 -31.08 -0.98
CA VAL A 19 15.87 -31.39 -2.26
C VAL A 19 14.37 -31.15 -2.10
N SER A 20 13.85 -30.10 -2.73
CA SER A 20 12.41 -29.89 -2.92
C SER A 20 11.82 -31.07 -3.70
N ASN A 21 10.73 -31.65 -3.21
CA ASN A 21 10.15 -32.90 -3.71
C ASN A 21 9.50 -32.66 -5.09
N THR A 22 9.73 -33.53 -6.08
CA THR A 22 9.19 -33.37 -7.45
C THR A 22 7.67 -33.24 -7.50
N ASN A 23 6.98 -33.89 -6.55
CA ASN A 23 5.53 -33.83 -6.40
C ASN A 23 5.02 -32.44 -5.96
N ASP A 24 5.78 -31.71 -5.15
CA ASP A 24 5.42 -30.37 -4.70
C ASP A 24 5.53 -29.35 -5.84
N ARG A 25 6.54 -29.52 -6.71
CA ARG A 25 6.73 -28.65 -7.89
C ARG A 25 5.60 -28.82 -8.90
N VAL A 26 5.19 -30.07 -9.19
CA VAL A 26 4.05 -30.35 -10.07
C VAL A 26 2.75 -29.79 -9.49
N GLN A 27 2.54 -29.93 -8.18
CA GLN A 27 1.37 -29.40 -7.51
C GLN A 27 1.32 -27.86 -7.56
N ASP A 28 2.47 -27.20 -7.43
CA ASP A 28 2.56 -25.74 -7.56
C ASP A 28 2.18 -25.28 -8.95
N THR A 29 2.77 -25.87 -10.00
CA THR A 29 2.40 -25.58 -11.39
C THR A 29 0.90 -25.76 -11.62
N VAL A 30 0.32 -26.89 -11.19
CA VAL A 30 -1.13 -27.14 -11.32
C VAL A 30 -1.97 -26.07 -10.61
N SER A 31 -1.55 -25.63 -9.43
CA SER A 31 -2.28 -24.61 -8.68
C SER A 31 -2.18 -23.21 -9.32
N ARG A 32 -1.04 -22.86 -9.94
CA ARG A 32 -0.88 -21.62 -10.73
C ARG A 32 -1.75 -21.65 -11.98
N GLU A 33 -1.71 -22.74 -12.76
CA GLU A 33 -2.55 -22.90 -13.96
C GLU A 33 -4.04 -22.80 -13.63
N LYS A 34 -4.46 -23.43 -12.53
CA LYS A 34 -5.84 -23.34 -12.03
C LYS A 34 -6.27 -21.90 -11.74
N ARG A 35 -5.40 -21.08 -11.13
CA ARG A 35 -5.67 -19.66 -10.90
C ARG A 35 -5.77 -18.89 -12.22
N ARG A 36 -4.85 -19.15 -13.15
CA ARG A 36 -4.81 -18.48 -14.45
C ARG A 36 -6.04 -18.81 -15.31
N ILE A 37 -6.45 -20.08 -15.35
CA ILE A 37 -7.66 -20.50 -16.06
C ILE A 37 -8.88 -19.77 -15.51
N ARG A 38 -9.04 -19.71 -14.18
CA ARG A 38 -10.17 -19.00 -13.56
C ARG A 38 -10.20 -17.51 -13.90
N GLU A 39 -9.05 -16.86 -13.87
CA GLU A 39 -8.94 -15.46 -14.26
C GLU A 39 -9.39 -15.23 -15.70
N LEU A 40 -8.94 -16.08 -16.63
CA LEU A 40 -9.35 -16.00 -18.04
C LEU A 40 -10.85 -16.29 -18.21
N GLU A 41 -11.41 -17.23 -17.43
CA GLU A 41 -12.86 -17.49 -17.39
C GLU A 41 -13.63 -16.26 -16.88
N GLU A 42 -13.14 -15.56 -15.85
CA GLU A 42 -13.75 -14.32 -15.34
C GLU A 42 -13.65 -13.17 -16.34
N GLU A 43 -12.51 -12.99 -17.02
CA GLU A 43 -12.36 -12.00 -18.09
C GLU A 43 -13.34 -12.26 -19.24
N LEU A 44 -13.49 -13.53 -19.64
CA LEU A 44 -14.47 -13.94 -20.64
C LEU A 44 -15.92 -13.71 -20.17
N GLU A 45 -16.24 -13.98 -18.90
CA GLU A 45 -17.56 -13.72 -18.33
C GLU A 45 -17.86 -12.22 -18.25
N GLN A 46 -16.90 -11.39 -17.85
CA GLN A 46 -17.01 -9.92 -17.81
C GLN A 46 -17.23 -9.31 -19.19
N LEU A 47 -16.59 -9.86 -20.23
CA LEU A 47 -16.83 -9.48 -21.62
C LEU A 47 -18.22 -9.90 -22.13
N CYS A 48 -18.87 -10.87 -21.47
CA CYS A 48 -20.17 -11.42 -21.85
C CYS A 48 -21.36 -10.87 -21.05
N SER A 49 -21.24 -10.46 -19.78
CA SER A 49 -22.32 -9.85 -18.98
C SER A 49 -21.89 -9.50 -17.55
N THR A 50 -22.50 -8.44 -16.98
CA THR A 50 -22.37 -7.98 -15.58
C THR A 50 -22.96 -8.95 -14.56
N LYS A 51 -22.21 -9.33 -13.52
CA LYS A 51 -22.76 -10.02 -12.34
C LYS A 51 -22.21 -9.61 -10.98
N GLU A 52 -23.10 -9.82 -10.02
CA GLU A 52 -23.11 -9.38 -8.63
C GLU A 52 -22.32 -10.28 -7.66
N ALA A 53 -21.85 -9.68 -6.56
CA ALA A 53 -20.99 -10.34 -5.58
C ALA A 53 -21.76 -11.11 -4.48
N ARG A 54 -21.38 -12.38 -4.27
CA ARG A 54 -21.78 -13.17 -3.07
C ARG A 54 -20.94 -12.81 -1.85
N ARG A 55 -21.55 -12.81 -0.64
CA ARG A 55 -20.87 -12.66 0.65
C ARG A 55 -20.68 -14.03 1.34
N SER A 56 -19.54 -14.20 1.99
CA SER A 56 -19.27 -15.28 2.96
C SER A 56 -18.53 -14.68 4.17
N ASN A 57 -18.58 -15.40 5.29
CA ASN A 57 -18.37 -14.90 6.65
C ASN A 57 -17.24 -15.70 7.34
N THR A 58 -16.07 -15.09 7.56
CA THR A 58 -14.99 -15.63 8.42
C THR A 58 -14.19 -14.50 9.06
N ALA A 59 -14.41 -14.23 10.35
CA ALA A 59 -13.83 -13.09 11.06
C ALA A 59 -12.31 -13.16 11.33
N SER A 60 -11.67 -14.32 11.16
CA SER A 60 -10.26 -14.54 11.57
C SER A 60 -9.23 -13.95 10.59
N THR A 61 -9.47 -14.02 9.29
CA THR A 61 -8.54 -13.52 8.26
C THR A 61 -8.68 -12.02 8.05
N VAL A 62 -9.87 -11.47 8.30
CA VAL A 62 -10.17 -10.03 8.20
C VAL A 62 -9.23 -9.22 9.09
N ASN A 63 -8.97 -9.65 10.33
CA ASN A 63 -8.11 -8.91 11.24
C ASN A 63 -6.66 -8.79 10.75
N LYS A 64 -6.20 -9.70 9.88
CA LYS A 64 -4.85 -9.66 9.29
C LYS A 64 -4.74 -8.69 8.11
N GLY A 65 -5.87 -8.21 7.58
CA GLY A 65 -5.92 -7.26 6.47
C GLY A 65 -5.32 -5.91 6.78
N HIS A 66 -5.38 -5.46 8.04
CA HIS A 66 -4.78 -4.21 8.49
C HIS A 66 -3.26 -4.19 8.27
N THR A 67 -2.58 -5.28 8.69
CA THR A 67 -1.14 -5.44 8.45
C THR A 67 -0.83 -5.40 6.96
N PHE A 68 -1.63 -6.06 6.11
CA PHE A 68 -1.42 -6.08 4.66
C PHE A 68 -1.32 -4.67 4.07
N ARG A 69 -2.27 -3.78 4.38
CA ARG A 69 -2.26 -2.39 3.88
C ARG A 69 -1.09 -1.56 4.39
N ARG A 70 -0.57 -1.86 5.59
CA ARG A 70 0.54 -1.11 6.20
C ARG A 70 1.92 -1.53 5.70
N VAL A 71 2.14 -2.83 5.49
CA VAL A 71 3.52 -3.35 5.28
C VAL A 71 3.74 -4.01 3.92
N VAL A 72 2.67 -4.38 3.21
CA VAL A 72 2.79 -5.10 1.94
C VAL A 72 2.46 -4.19 0.76
N SER A 73 1.24 -3.66 0.73
CA SER A 73 0.78 -2.85 -0.41
C SER A 73 -0.35 -1.92 0.00
N LEU A 74 -0.14 -0.62 -0.22
CA LEU A 74 -1.17 0.40 -0.04
C LEU A 74 -2.28 0.30 -1.08
N PHE A 75 -1.94 -0.02 -2.33
CA PHE A 75 -2.86 0.15 -3.46
C PHE A 75 -3.36 -1.19 -4.02
N HIS A 76 -2.44 -2.12 -4.27
CA HIS A 76 -2.75 -3.40 -4.91
C HIS A 76 -3.39 -4.41 -3.96
N SER A 77 -4.26 -5.26 -4.49
CA SER A 77 -4.90 -6.35 -3.77
C SER A 77 -4.00 -7.59 -3.68
N PRO A 78 -4.23 -8.50 -2.73
CA PRO A 78 -3.51 -9.78 -2.69
C PRO A 78 -3.60 -10.57 -4.00
N THR A 79 -4.74 -10.46 -4.70
CA THR A 79 -4.96 -11.10 -6.00
C THR A 79 -4.00 -10.56 -7.06
N ASP A 80 -3.81 -9.24 -7.13
CA ASP A 80 -2.92 -8.61 -8.12
C ASP A 80 -1.47 -9.04 -7.92
N LEU A 81 -1.03 -9.12 -6.65
CA LEU A 81 0.32 -9.56 -6.29
C LEU A 81 0.56 -11.02 -6.69
N VAL A 82 -0.40 -11.90 -6.41
CA VAL A 82 -0.29 -13.34 -6.73
C VAL A 82 -0.37 -13.58 -8.23
N ARG A 83 -1.22 -12.83 -8.94
CA ARG A 83 -1.31 -12.86 -10.40
C ARG A 83 0.02 -12.48 -11.04
N GLU A 84 0.67 -11.43 -10.53
CA GLU A 84 1.99 -11.04 -11.03
C GLU A 84 3.02 -12.14 -10.76
N TYR A 85 3.02 -12.75 -9.57
CA TYR A 85 3.88 -13.90 -9.30
C TYR A 85 3.64 -15.07 -10.27
N ASP A 86 2.39 -15.43 -10.53
CA ASP A 86 2.05 -16.51 -11.46
C ASP A 86 2.53 -16.18 -12.89
N ARG A 87 2.44 -14.91 -13.31
CA ARG A 87 2.98 -14.42 -14.58
C ARG A 87 4.49 -14.63 -14.67
N TRP A 88 5.24 -14.18 -13.66
CA TRP A 88 6.70 -14.36 -13.61
C TRP A 88 7.09 -15.84 -13.62
N ALA A 89 6.37 -16.68 -12.88
CA ALA A 89 6.65 -18.10 -12.82
C ALA A 89 6.37 -18.81 -14.15
N SER A 90 5.36 -18.37 -14.91
CA SER A 90 5.08 -18.88 -16.27
C SER A 90 6.21 -18.53 -17.23
N ILE A 91 6.69 -17.29 -17.21
CA ILE A 91 7.79 -16.82 -18.08
C ILE A 91 9.07 -17.64 -17.83
N ALA A 92 9.39 -17.89 -16.56
CA ALA A 92 10.53 -18.71 -16.16
C ALA A 92 10.37 -20.18 -16.60
N ASP A 93 9.18 -20.75 -16.46
CA ASP A 93 8.91 -22.13 -16.90
C ASP A 93 9.01 -22.29 -18.43
N ASP A 94 8.63 -21.26 -19.19
CA ASP A 94 8.76 -21.20 -20.65
C ASP A 94 10.20 -20.92 -21.12
N GLY A 95 11.12 -20.59 -20.19
CA GLY A 95 12.51 -20.25 -20.47
C GLY A 95 12.67 -18.94 -21.24
N LEU A 96 11.77 -17.98 -20.97
CA LEU A 96 11.70 -16.66 -21.61
C LEU A 96 12.14 -15.53 -20.66
N ASP A 97 12.84 -15.88 -19.57
CA ASP A 97 13.36 -14.98 -18.54
C ASP A 97 14.73 -14.40 -18.91
N ASP A 98 14.83 -13.73 -20.05
CA ASP A 98 16.00 -12.92 -20.39
C ASP A 98 15.92 -11.57 -19.65
N GLU A 99 16.32 -11.53 -18.37
CA GLU A 99 16.29 -10.33 -17.51
C GLU A 99 16.98 -9.09 -18.12
N ASP A 100 17.88 -9.31 -19.09
CA ASP A 100 18.69 -8.28 -19.74
C ASP A 100 18.19 -7.84 -21.14
N ASP A 101 17.09 -8.40 -21.68
CA ASP A 101 16.51 -7.96 -22.96
C ASP A 101 15.31 -7.00 -22.79
N PRO A 102 15.52 -5.68 -22.89
CA PRO A 102 14.42 -4.70 -22.81
C PRO A 102 13.43 -4.79 -23.99
N ASN A 103 13.74 -5.53 -25.05
CA ASN A 103 12.86 -5.79 -26.20
C ASN A 103 12.33 -7.24 -26.23
N GLY A 104 12.51 -7.99 -25.15
CA GLY A 104 11.98 -9.35 -25.03
C GLY A 104 10.46 -9.40 -25.13
N PRO A 105 9.84 -10.59 -25.31
CA PRO A 105 8.39 -10.73 -25.45
C PRO A 105 7.59 -10.23 -24.24
N PHE A 106 8.25 -10.07 -23.09
CA PHE A 106 7.66 -9.66 -21.82
C PHE A 106 8.41 -8.45 -21.21
N PRO A 107 8.24 -7.24 -21.75
CA PRO A 107 8.93 -6.07 -21.24
C PRO A 107 8.53 -5.80 -19.77
N HIS A 108 9.54 -5.70 -18.90
CA HIS A 108 9.39 -5.38 -17.49
C HIS A 108 8.97 -3.91 -17.33
N SER A 109 7.67 -3.65 -17.33
CA SER A 109 7.14 -2.33 -16.99
C SER A 109 7.35 -2.05 -15.50
N PRO A 110 7.62 -0.80 -15.09
CA PRO A 110 7.78 -0.43 -13.67
C PRO A 110 6.64 -0.91 -12.77
N ILE A 111 5.41 -1.02 -13.31
CA ILE A 111 4.25 -1.54 -12.56
C ILE A 111 4.37 -3.03 -12.24
N HIS A 112 4.90 -3.84 -13.17
CA HIS A 112 5.10 -5.28 -12.99
C HIS A 112 6.17 -5.54 -11.93
N ASP A 113 7.26 -4.79 -11.96
CA ASP A 113 8.32 -4.89 -10.95
C ASP A 113 7.81 -4.49 -9.55
N GLN A 114 6.99 -3.44 -9.48
CA GLN A 114 6.38 -3.02 -8.22
C GLN A 114 5.44 -4.09 -7.65
N LEU A 115 4.60 -4.70 -8.49
CA LEU A 115 3.70 -5.78 -8.08
C LEU A 115 4.47 -7.02 -7.62
N TYR A 116 5.54 -7.38 -8.34
CA TYR A 116 6.37 -8.54 -7.98
C TYR A 116 7.10 -8.31 -6.64
N ARG A 117 7.68 -7.12 -6.42
CA ARG A 117 8.24 -6.74 -5.11
C ARG A 117 7.17 -6.76 -4.01
N GLY A 118 5.96 -6.30 -4.33
CA GLY A 118 4.81 -6.37 -3.42
C GLY A 118 4.48 -7.82 -3.04
N PHE A 119 4.53 -8.76 -3.98
CA PHE A 119 4.37 -10.18 -3.69
C PHE A 119 5.48 -10.74 -2.79
N GLN A 120 6.74 -10.35 -3.05
CA GLN A 120 7.86 -10.78 -2.20
C GLN A 120 7.67 -10.35 -0.74
N GLU A 121 7.26 -9.09 -0.51
CA GLU A 121 6.91 -8.62 0.83
C GLU A 121 5.65 -9.30 1.38
N PHE A 122 4.67 -9.62 0.52
CA PHE A 122 3.47 -10.33 0.93
C PHE A 122 3.80 -11.69 1.56
N ILE A 123 4.64 -12.50 0.91
CA ILE A 123 5.03 -13.80 1.44
C ILE A 123 5.92 -13.67 2.68
N LYS A 124 6.78 -12.64 2.74
CA LYS A 124 7.64 -12.37 3.91
C LYS A 124 6.83 -12.04 5.17
N PHE A 125 5.81 -11.17 5.06
CA PHE A 125 4.96 -10.81 6.20
C PHE A 125 3.83 -11.80 6.47
N PHE A 126 3.45 -12.60 5.47
CA PHE A 126 2.41 -13.62 5.56
C PHE A 126 2.93 -15.00 5.12
N PRO A 127 3.92 -15.57 5.82
CA PRO A 127 4.55 -16.84 5.40
C PRO A 127 3.57 -18.02 5.38
N TRP A 128 2.48 -17.92 6.14
CA TRP A 128 1.40 -18.92 6.14
C TRP A 128 0.58 -18.94 4.85
N ILE A 129 0.67 -17.92 3.99
CA ILE A 129 -0.02 -17.86 2.69
C ILE A 129 0.70 -18.71 1.66
N GLN A 130 2.02 -18.81 1.70
CA GLN A 130 2.79 -19.61 0.75
C GLN A 130 2.29 -21.06 0.61
N PRO A 131 2.12 -21.85 1.70
CA PRO A 131 1.56 -23.20 1.56
C PRO A 131 0.09 -23.20 1.10
N LYS A 132 -0.66 -22.10 1.30
CA LYS A 132 -2.05 -21.98 0.86
C LYS A 132 -2.14 -21.77 -0.65
N LEU A 133 -1.19 -21.05 -1.27
CA LEU A 133 -1.12 -20.88 -2.72
C LEU A 133 -1.01 -22.21 -3.45
N THR A 134 -0.30 -23.19 -2.88
CA THR A 134 -0.08 -24.49 -3.52
C THR A 134 -1.15 -25.53 -3.12
N ARG A 135 -1.65 -25.48 -1.88
CA ARG A 135 -2.43 -26.58 -1.27
C ARG A 135 -3.92 -26.31 -1.08
N CYS A 136 -4.37 -25.05 -1.11
CA CYS A 136 -5.79 -24.73 -0.94
C CYS A 136 -6.56 -24.82 -2.26
N GLU A 137 -7.85 -25.09 -2.14
CA GLU A 137 -8.77 -24.92 -3.26
C GLU A 137 -8.91 -23.43 -3.59
N LEU A 138 -9.10 -23.13 -4.88
CA LEU A 138 -9.17 -21.75 -5.35
C LEU A 138 -10.26 -20.92 -4.65
N GLY A 139 -11.43 -21.51 -4.36
CA GLY A 139 -12.51 -20.83 -3.65
C GLY A 139 -12.15 -20.47 -2.21
N GLU A 140 -11.38 -21.31 -1.52
CA GLU A 140 -10.86 -20.99 -0.18
C GLU A 140 -9.85 -19.84 -0.25
N LEU A 141 -9.00 -19.83 -1.28
CA LEU A 141 -7.98 -18.80 -1.48
C LEU A 141 -8.61 -17.44 -1.79
N GLU A 142 -9.66 -17.40 -2.60
CA GLU A 142 -10.44 -16.19 -2.87
C GLU A 142 -11.07 -15.60 -1.61
N ILE A 143 -11.60 -16.45 -0.72
CA ILE A 143 -12.14 -16.01 0.57
C ILE A 143 -11.03 -15.37 1.40
N ILE A 144 -9.83 -15.98 1.45
CA ILE A 144 -8.68 -15.42 2.16
C ILE A 144 -8.31 -14.03 1.62
N PHE A 145 -8.18 -13.88 0.30
CA PHE A 145 -7.82 -12.59 -0.30
C PHE A 145 -8.90 -11.54 -0.12
N LYS A 146 -10.17 -11.94 -0.22
CA LYS A 146 -11.30 -11.05 0.05
C LYS A 146 -11.32 -10.56 1.48
N ASP A 147 -11.06 -11.44 2.45
CA ASP A 147 -11.02 -11.09 3.86
C ASP A 147 -9.83 -10.17 4.17
N LEU A 148 -8.65 -10.43 3.62
CA LEU A 148 -7.48 -9.55 3.75
C LEU A 148 -7.78 -8.15 3.20
N ARG A 149 -8.36 -8.05 2.00
CA ARG A 149 -8.76 -6.77 1.42
C ARG A 149 -9.79 -6.06 2.29
N LYS A 150 -10.88 -6.76 2.67
CA LYS A 150 -11.93 -6.22 3.52
C LYS A 150 -11.39 -5.68 4.85
N GLY A 151 -10.48 -6.42 5.47
CA GLY A 151 -9.84 -6.04 6.72
C GLY A 151 -8.95 -4.82 6.59
N GLY A 152 -8.15 -4.77 5.52
CA GLY A 152 -7.29 -3.64 5.22
C GLY A 152 -8.09 -2.37 4.94
N ASP A 153 -9.08 -2.46 4.06
CA ASP A 153 -9.93 -1.32 3.69
C ASP A 153 -10.76 -0.83 4.87
N GLY A 154 -11.28 -1.75 5.71
CA GLY A 154 -12.00 -1.41 6.93
C GLY A 154 -11.13 -0.64 7.92
N ALA A 155 -9.92 -1.15 8.19
CA ALA A 155 -9.00 -0.51 9.12
C ALA A 155 -8.50 0.85 8.60
N GLN A 156 -8.29 1.01 7.29
CA GLN A 156 -8.00 2.32 6.68
C GLN A 156 -9.16 3.30 6.88
N GLY A 157 -10.40 2.83 6.74
CA GLY A 157 -11.59 3.62 7.03
C GLY A 157 -11.66 4.09 8.48
N ASP A 158 -11.37 3.19 9.42
CA ASP A 158 -11.33 3.49 10.86
C ASP A 158 -10.20 4.47 11.21
N GLU A 159 -9.00 4.29 10.64
CA GLU A 159 -7.87 5.21 10.77
C GLU A 159 -8.22 6.59 10.23
N ALA A 160 -8.80 6.69 9.03
CA ALA A 160 -9.23 7.97 8.47
C ALA A 160 -10.33 8.63 9.30
N SER A 161 -11.24 7.85 9.90
CA SER A 161 -12.27 8.36 10.82
C SER A 161 -11.65 8.92 12.11
N THR A 162 -10.69 8.20 12.67
CA THR A 162 -9.95 8.61 13.88
C THR A 162 -9.13 9.86 13.61
N LEU A 163 -8.35 9.87 12.52
CA LEU A 163 -7.50 10.99 12.13
C LEU A 163 -8.30 12.28 11.94
N LYS A 164 -9.48 12.20 11.31
CA LYS A 164 -10.37 13.38 11.15
C LYS A 164 -10.74 14.02 12.49
N ARG A 165 -10.86 13.24 13.57
CA ARG A 165 -11.18 13.75 14.90
C ARG A 165 -9.93 14.28 15.60
N GLU A 166 -8.82 13.54 15.52
CA GLU A 166 -7.54 13.93 16.12
C GLU A 166 -7.00 15.24 15.56
N VAL A 167 -7.12 15.45 14.25
CA VAL A 167 -6.71 16.72 13.61
C VAL A 167 -7.42 17.92 14.25
N VAL A 168 -8.69 17.81 14.63
CA VAL A 168 -9.39 18.92 15.30
C VAL A 168 -8.80 19.22 16.67
N THR A 169 -8.42 18.18 17.41
CA THR A 169 -7.71 18.33 18.69
C THR A 169 -6.37 19.03 18.47
N TRP A 170 -5.57 18.57 17.49
CA TRP A 170 -4.26 19.16 17.20
C TRP A 170 -4.37 20.60 16.73
N LEU A 171 -5.37 20.94 15.91
CA LEU A 171 -5.61 22.32 15.51
C LEU A 171 -5.95 23.19 16.71
N SER A 172 -6.79 22.68 17.61
CA SER A 172 -7.18 23.40 18.83
C SER A 172 -6.00 23.59 19.79
N GLU A 173 -5.01 22.68 19.79
CA GLU A 173 -3.76 22.83 20.54
C GLU A 173 -2.82 23.87 19.91
N LEU A 174 -2.68 23.85 18.58
CA LEU A 174 -1.67 24.63 17.86
C LEU A 174 -2.12 26.05 17.51
N TYR A 175 -3.43 26.29 17.32
CA TYR A 175 -3.97 27.53 16.77
C TYR A 175 -5.09 28.14 17.64
N SER A 176 -5.06 27.90 18.95
CA SER A 176 -6.04 28.44 19.90
C SER A 176 -5.92 29.96 20.08
N PRO A 177 -7.03 30.72 20.18
CA PRO A 177 -8.41 30.27 20.03
C PRO A 177 -8.84 30.19 18.55
N ILE A 178 -9.55 29.12 18.18
CA ILE A 178 -10.19 28.99 16.86
C ILE A 178 -11.61 29.55 16.93
N ASN A 179 -11.93 30.50 16.05
CA ASN A 179 -13.25 31.11 15.96
C ASN A 179 -13.81 31.06 14.51
N PRO A 180 -14.97 30.44 14.26
CA PRO A 180 -15.76 29.65 15.21
C PRO A 180 -15.03 28.35 15.64
N PRO A 181 -15.31 27.81 16.83
CA PRO A 181 -14.75 26.52 17.27
C PRO A 181 -15.09 25.41 16.29
N ILE A 182 -14.13 24.52 16.04
CA ILE A 182 -14.31 23.38 15.14
C ILE A 182 -14.81 22.18 15.93
N SER A 183 -15.95 21.61 15.54
CA SER A 183 -16.43 20.37 16.14
C SER A 183 -15.73 19.14 15.53
N PRO A 184 -15.23 18.18 16.36
CA PRO A 184 -14.71 16.90 15.87
C PRO A 184 -15.73 16.05 15.12
N SER A 185 -17.04 16.31 15.31
CA SER A 185 -18.13 15.50 14.76
C SER A 185 -18.86 16.16 13.59
N ILE A 186 -18.62 17.45 13.33
CA ILE A 186 -19.30 18.21 12.28
C ILE A 186 -18.28 18.58 11.19
N LYS A 187 -18.63 18.25 9.94
CA LYS A 187 -17.75 18.50 8.78
C LYS A 187 -17.88 19.93 8.23
N SER A 188 -19.05 20.56 8.38
CA SER A 188 -19.32 21.92 7.87
C SER A 188 -18.49 23.00 8.55
N ASP A 189 -18.00 22.75 9.76
CA ASP A 189 -17.23 23.74 10.53
C ASP A 189 -15.75 23.83 10.08
N ARG A 190 -15.40 23.14 8.98
CA ARG A 190 -14.03 22.95 8.49
C ARG A 190 -13.96 23.32 7.01
N GLY A 191 -12.73 23.43 6.52
CA GLY A 191 -12.47 23.76 5.11
C GLY A 191 -12.14 25.23 4.95
N LEU A 192 -12.43 25.78 3.77
CA LEU A 192 -12.10 27.17 3.43
C LEU A 192 -12.94 28.21 4.19
N GLU A 193 -14.12 27.83 4.69
CA GLU A 193 -15.01 28.75 5.42
C GLU A 193 -14.53 29.08 6.83
N ASN A 194 -13.74 28.20 7.45
CA ASN A 194 -13.14 28.44 8.76
C ASN A 194 -11.77 29.11 8.59
N GLY A 195 -11.49 30.17 9.35
CA GLY A 195 -10.28 30.96 9.18
C GLY A 195 -8.97 30.18 9.35
N VAL A 196 -8.92 29.23 10.28
CA VAL A 196 -7.72 28.42 10.54
C VAL A 196 -7.56 27.32 9.51
N THR A 197 -8.59 26.50 9.29
CA THR A 197 -8.47 25.41 8.30
C THR A 197 -8.38 25.94 6.89
N GLY A 198 -9.00 27.07 6.60
CA GLY A 198 -8.91 27.73 5.30
C GLY A 198 -7.51 28.24 5.03
N CYS A 199 -6.85 28.85 6.02
CA CYS A 199 -5.44 29.25 5.91
C CYS A 199 -4.51 28.07 5.62
N LEU A 200 -4.75 26.94 6.31
CA LEU A 200 -3.96 25.71 6.14
C LEU A 200 -4.18 25.03 4.80
N LEU A 201 -5.40 25.06 4.26
CA LEU A 201 -5.75 24.47 2.97
C LEU A 201 -5.48 25.39 1.80
N CYS A 202 -5.37 26.70 2.04
CA CYS A 202 -5.01 27.67 1.03
C CYS A 202 -3.64 27.31 0.45
N PRO A 203 -3.48 27.33 -0.89
CA PRO A 203 -2.18 27.25 -1.52
C PRO A 203 -1.18 28.23 -0.91
N ILE A 204 0.06 27.78 -0.77
CA ILE A 204 1.13 28.55 -0.11
C ILE A 204 1.44 29.85 -0.86
N GLU A 205 1.18 29.89 -2.17
CA GLU A 205 1.38 31.02 -3.06
C GLU A 205 0.39 32.17 -2.79
N TYR A 206 -0.74 31.87 -2.15
CA TYR A 206 -1.79 32.84 -1.84
C TYR A 206 -1.69 33.32 -0.39
N ASP A 207 -1.76 34.64 -0.20
CA ASP A 207 -1.82 35.24 1.14
C ASP A 207 -3.24 35.19 1.69
N TRP A 208 -3.50 34.25 2.58
CA TRP A 208 -4.80 34.10 3.23
C TRP A 208 -5.21 35.29 4.12
N ASN A 209 -4.25 36.12 4.56
CA ASN A 209 -4.54 37.31 5.35
C ASN A 209 -5.10 38.45 4.48
N ASP A 210 -4.86 38.41 3.17
CA ASP A 210 -5.52 39.29 2.22
C ASP A 210 -6.99 38.85 2.07
N THR A 211 -7.89 39.77 2.43
CA THR A 211 -9.33 39.51 2.43
C THR A 211 -9.88 39.31 1.01
N GLU A 212 -9.29 39.97 0.01
CA GLU A 212 -9.68 39.80 -1.39
C GLU A 212 -9.23 38.44 -1.91
N VAL A 213 -7.98 38.05 -1.65
CA VAL A 213 -7.44 36.72 -1.98
C VAL A 213 -8.28 35.64 -1.34
N ARG A 214 -8.52 35.72 -0.02
CA ARG A 214 -9.35 34.76 0.70
C ARG A 214 -10.75 34.63 0.10
N LYS A 215 -11.41 35.75 -0.19
CA LYS A 215 -12.73 35.76 -0.84
C LYS A 215 -12.69 35.05 -2.19
N ASN A 216 -11.72 35.41 -3.03
CA ASN A 216 -11.58 34.87 -4.38
C ASN A 216 -11.27 33.36 -4.38
N VAL A 217 -10.43 32.89 -3.45
CA VAL A 217 -10.17 31.46 -3.25
C VAL A 217 -11.45 30.73 -2.81
N CYS A 218 -12.19 31.26 -1.83
CA CYS A 218 -13.45 30.68 -1.37
C CYS A 218 -14.53 30.63 -2.47
N GLU A 219 -14.61 31.66 -3.31
CA GLU A 219 -15.57 31.78 -4.41
C GLU A 219 -15.12 31.08 -5.69
N ARG A 220 -13.92 30.47 -5.70
CA ARG A 220 -13.31 29.79 -6.87
C ARG A 220 -13.17 30.72 -8.08
N HIS A 221 -12.73 31.94 -7.83
CA HIS A 221 -12.49 32.91 -8.89
C HIS A 221 -11.45 32.37 -9.90
N PRO A 222 -11.62 32.54 -11.22
CA PRO A 222 -10.73 31.97 -12.23
C PRO A 222 -9.24 32.35 -12.10
N GLN A 223 -8.94 33.48 -11.45
CA GLN A 223 -7.57 33.94 -11.21
C GLN A 223 -6.93 33.38 -9.93
N PHE A 224 -7.71 32.71 -9.08
CA PHE A 224 -7.29 32.17 -7.78
C PHE A 224 -7.67 30.69 -7.65
N LEU A 225 -7.61 29.97 -8.77
CA LEU A 225 -7.92 28.54 -8.78
C LEU A 225 -6.90 27.78 -7.95
N VAL A 226 -7.40 26.88 -7.11
CA VAL A 226 -6.61 25.86 -6.43
C VAL A 226 -6.55 24.66 -7.37
N THR A 227 -5.36 24.37 -7.89
CA THR A 227 -5.13 23.28 -8.85
C THR A 227 -4.46 22.08 -8.18
N GLU A 228 -4.30 20.98 -8.91
CA GLU A 228 -3.56 19.81 -8.41
C GLU A 228 -2.07 20.08 -8.19
N ASP A 229 -1.51 21.08 -8.87
CA ASP A 229 -0.13 21.52 -8.72
C ASP A 229 0.08 22.51 -7.56
N SER A 230 -1.00 22.94 -6.91
CA SER A 230 -0.97 23.92 -5.83
C SER A 230 -0.75 23.26 -4.47
N TRP A 231 0.35 23.57 -3.79
CA TRP A 231 0.66 22.97 -2.50
C TRP A 231 -0.03 23.70 -1.35
N PRO A 232 -0.88 23.02 -0.54
CA PRO A 232 -1.52 23.66 0.60
C PRO A 232 -0.53 23.98 1.71
N ARG A 233 -0.76 25.10 2.41
CA ARG A 233 0.13 25.62 3.46
C ARG A 233 0.45 24.62 4.56
N PHE A 234 -0.48 23.70 4.92
CA PHE A 234 -0.24 22.71 5.97
C PHE A 234 0.88 21.71 5.65
N LEU A 235 1.40 21.65 4.42
CA LEU A 235 2.56 20.80 4.10
C LEU A 235 3.88 21.43 4.53
N TYR A 236 3.90 22.74 4.73
CA TYR A 236 5.11 23.50 5.06
C TYR A 236 5.26 23.70 6.57
N ASP A 237 6.49 23.95 7.00
CA ASP A 237 6.75 24.43 8.35
C ASP A 237 5.99 25.76 8.60
N THR A 238 5.51 25.97 9.83
CA THR A 238 4.83 27.21 10.24
C THR A 238 5.68 28.47 10.05
N GLU A 239 7.01 28.35 10.11
CA GLU A 239 7.94 29.47 9.92
C GLU A 239 8.34 29.68 8.45
N TYR A 240 7.94 28.77 7.55
CA TYR A 240 8.31 28.84 6.15
C TYR A 240 7.68 30.06 5.46
N ARG A 241 8.51 30.81 4.75
CA ARG A 241 8.09 31.89 3.86
C ARG A 241 8.17 31.41 2.44
N PHE A 242 7.08 31.61 1.71
CA PHE A 242 6.99 31.21 0.31
C PHE A 242 8.11 31.83 -0.52
N ASP A 243 8.84 30.98 -1.23
CA ASP A 243 9.84 31.34 -2.21
C ASP A 243 9.38 30.84 -3.59
N PRO A 244 8.99 31.73 -4.52
CA PRO A 244 8.54 31.32 -5.85
C PRO A 244 9.63 30.65 -6.69
N ASP A 245 10.91 30.93 -6.39
CA ASP A 245 12.04 30.34 -7.11
C ASP A 245 12.38 28.94 -6.56
N ASN A 246 11.86 28.58 -5.38
CA ASN A 246 12.14 27.32 -4.72
C ASN A 246 10.98 26.84 -3.83
N ILE A 247 9.87 26.46 -4.47
CA ILE A 247 8.66 26.02 -3.78
C ILE A 247 8.86 24.73 -2.96
N GLU A 248 9.79 23.87 -3.35
CA GLU A 248 10.04 22.59 -2.66
C GLU A 248 10.75 22.79 -1.31
N MET A 249 11.39 23.94 -1.12
CA MET A 249 12.01 24.27 0.14
C MET A 249 10.96 24.26 1.26
N GLY A 250 11.20 23.48 2.30
CA GLY A 250 10.28 23.40 3.44
C GLY A 250 9.02 22.54 3.21
N LEU A 251 8.83 21.98 2.01
CA LEU A 251 7.73 21.05 1.73
C LEU A 251 7.85 19.78 2.60
N PHE A 252 6.70 19.27 3.05
CA PHE A 252 6.54 18.12 3.96
C PHE A 252 7.22 18.26 5.34
N LYS A 253 7.45 19.50 5.81
CA LYS A 253 8.08 19.76 7.12
C LYS A 253 7.13 20.25 8.20
N SER A 254 5.81 20.22 7.98
CA SER A 254 4.88 20.71 9.00
C SER A 254 4.76 19.79 10.22
N THR A 255 4.58 20.41 11.38
CA THR A 255 4.26 19.73 12.64
C THR A 255 2.97 18.90 12.56
N LEU A 256 2.01 19.32 11.73
CA LEU A 256 0.77 18.56 11.52
C LEU A 256 1.03 17.23 10.81
N LEU A 257 1.91 17.20 9.81
CA LEU A 257 2.28 15.95 9.12
C LEU A 257 2.97 14.97 10.06
N LEU A 258 3.85 15.47 10.94
CA LEU A 258 4.53 14.64 11.93
C LEU A 258 3.55 13.99 12.92
N LYS A 259 2.44 14.68 13.26
CA LYS A 259 1.37 14.13 14.10
C LYS A 259 0.53 13.06 13.39
N VAL A 260 0.44 13.10 12.05
CA VAL A 260 -0.30 12.12 11.23
C VAL A 260 0.45 10.78 11.12
N ILE A 261 1.78 10.79 11.23
CA ILE A 261 2.56 9.55 11.27
C ILE A 261 2.02 8.72 12.44
N PRO A 262 1.54 7.49 12.18
CA PRO A 262 0.72 6.77 13.14
C PRO A 262 1.40 6.75 14.51
N SER A 263 0.65 7.09 15.55
CA SER A 263 0.96 6.83 16.97
C SER A 263 1.19 5.34 17.29
N GLY A 264 1.22 4.47 16.27
CA GLY A 264 1.66 3.07 16.32
C GLY A 264 3.05 2.78 15.73
N PHE A 265 3.80 3.75 15.19
CA PHE A 265 5.22 3.54 14.81
C PHE A 265 6.18 3.58 16.01
N VAL A 266 5.74 4.11 17.15
CA VAL A 266 6.61 4.36 18.31
C VAL A 266 6.78 3.12 19.22
N ASN A 267 6.02 2.04 19.01
CA ASN A 267 6.10 0.81 19.83
C ASN A 267 6.65 -0.42 19.10
N ALA A 268 7.45 -0.23 18.05
CA ALA A 268 8.10 -1.32 17.34
C ALA A 268 9.63 -1.11 17.28
N TYR A 269 10.27 -0.93 18.44
CA TYR A 269 11.69 -1.21 18.68
C TYR A 269 11.87 -1.73 20.10
#